data_AF-A0A318RQ78-F1
#
_entry.id   AF-A0A318RQ78-F1
#
_cell.length_a   1.000
_cell.length_b   1.000
_cell.length_c   1.000
_cell.angle_alpha   90.00
_cell.angle_beta   90.00
_cell.angle_gamma   90.00
#
_symmetry.space_group_name_H-M   'P 1'
#
loop_
_entity.id
_entity.type
_entity.pdbx_description
1 polymer ?
#
loop_
_entity_poly.entity_id
_entity_poly.type
_entity_poly.pdbx_seq_one_letter_code
_entity_poly.pdbx_strand_id
1 'polypeptide(L)' 'MFRHTDYLQFDAKPEKPDPVYAHKLQELIGGAFGEMTVTMQYLF' A
#
# COMPACT_ATOMS: atom_id res chain seq x y z
N MET A 1 -15.72 5.37 -13.83
CA MET A 1 -14.49 5.58 -14.62
C MET A 1 -13.42 6.15 -13.69
N PHE A 2 -12.19 5.62 -13.71
CA PHE A 2 -11.10 6.04 -12.83
C PHE A 2 -10.12 6.97 -13.57
N ARG A 3 -9.41 7.83 -12.84
CA ARG A 3 -8.32 8.68 -13.32
C ARG A 3 -7.09 8.47 -12.43
N HIS A 4 -5.90 8.60 -12.99
CA HIS A 4 -4.63 8.42 -12.28
C HIS A 4 -3.80 9.71 -12.33
N THR A 5 -2.95 9.89 -11.31
CA THR A 5 -1.96 10.94 -11.18
C THR A 5 -0.69 10.35 -10.59
N ASP A 6 0.48 10.85 -10.98
CA ASP A 6 1.78 10.31 -10.58
C ASP A 6 2.17 10.68 -9.13
N TYR A 7 1.35 11.50 -8.45
CA TYR A 7 1.56 11.90 -7.06
C TYR A 7 0.98 10.90 -6.06
N LEU A 8 1.75 10.60 -5.02
CA LEU A 8 1.24 9.86 -3.85
C LEU A 8 0.26 10.72 -3.05
N GLN A 9 -0.66 10.06 -2.33
CA GLN A 9 -1.61 10.74 -1.45
C GLN A 9 -0.91 11.46 -0.28
N PHE A 10 0.24 10.92 0.17
CA PHE A 10 1.10 11.47 1.22
C PHE A 10 2.58 11.17 0.90
N ASP A 11 3.51 11.90 1.52
CA ASP A 11 4.93 11.57 1.45
C ASP A 11 5.19 10.27 2.21
N ALA A 12 5.65 9.25 1.49
CA ALA A 12 5.90 7.91 2.00
C ALA A 12 7.34 7.44 1.73
N LYS A 13 8.27 8.37 1.51
CA LYS A 13 9.67 8.03 1.25
C LYS A 13 10.37 7.60 2.54
N PRO A 14 11.02 6.42 2.59
CA PRO A 14 11.81 6.03 3.75
C PRO A 14 13.13 6.84 3.81
N GLU A 15 13.61 7.12 5.02
CA GLU A 15 14.90 7.81 5.22
C GLU A 15 16.10 6.97 4.74
N LYS A 16 16.02 5.64 4.91
CA LYS A 16 17.04 4.68 4.49
C LYS A 16 16.40 3.32 4.15
N PRO A 17 17.06 2.48 3.34
CA PRO A 17 16.56 1.13 3.07
C PRO A 17 16.54 0.27 4.34
N ASP A 18 15.42 -0.43 4.57
CA ASP A 18 15.28 -1.42 5.63
C ASP A 18 14.49 -2.64 5.10
N PRO A 19 15.18 -3.77 4.79
CA PRO A 19 14.52 -4.96 4.24
C PRO A 19 13.65 -5.69 5.26
N VAL A 20 13.97 -5.60 6.56
CA VAL A 20 13.19 -6.27 7.61
C VAL A 20 11.86 -5.54 7.79
N TYR A 21 11.88 -4.21 7.77
CA TYR A 21 10.65 -3.42 7.83
C TYR A 21 9.84 -3.55 6.53
N ALA A 22 10.49 -3.59 5.37
CA ALA A 22 9.82 -3.83 4.10
C ALA A 22 9.06 -5.18 4.07
N HIS A 23 9.62 -6.23 4.67
CA HIS A 23 8.93 -7.52 4.82
C HIS A 23 7.67 -7.40 5.71
N LYS A 24 7.73 -6.63 6.81
CA LYS A 24 6.56 -6.38 7.66
C LYS A 24 5.45 -5.60 6.94
N LEU A 25 5.82 -4.65 6.07
CA LEU A 25 4.85 -3.87 5.29
C LEU A 25 4.05 -4.74 4.30
N GLN A 26 4.54 -5.92 3.92
CA GLN A 26 3.79 -6.82 3.03
C GLN A 26 2.43 -7.23 3.61
N GLU A 27 2.32 -7.39 4.94
CA GLU A 27 1.04 -7.71 5.58
C GLU A 27 0.02 -6.57 5.43
N LEU A 28 0.47 -5.31 5.53
CA LEU A 28 -0.42 -4.16 5.37
C LEU A 28 -0.89 -3.99 3.91
N ILE A 29 -0.06 -4.36 2.93
CA ILE A 29 -0.41 -4.23 1.52
C ILE A 29 -1.27 -5.42 1.05
N GLY A 30 -0.81 -6.65 1.30
CA GLY A 30 -1.38 -7.87 0.73
C GLY A 30 -1.75 -8.96 1.73
N GLY A 31 -1.70 -8.68 3.03
CA GLY A 31 -2.21 -9.58 4.06
C GLY A 31 -3.72 -9.74 3.99
N ALA A 32 -4.25 -10.64 4.82
CA ALA A 32 -5.69 -10.96 4.83
C ALA A 32 -6.58 -9.73 5.10
N PHE A 33 -6.05 -8.76 5.85
CA PHE A 33 -6.71 -7.50 6.18
C PHE A 33 -5.98 -6.28 5.59
N GLY A 34 -5.17 -6.49 4.56
CA GLY A 34 -4.39 -5.45 3.91
C GLY A 34 -5.19 -4.57 2.95
N GLU A 35 -4.54 -3.54 2.44
CA GLU A 35 -5.14 -2.52 1.57
C GLU A 35 -5.72 -3.11 0.28
N MET A 36 -5.08 -4.14 -0.31
CA MET A 36 -5.63 -4.82 -1.49
C MET A 36 -6.98 -5.49 -1.20
N THR A 37 -7.12 -6.16 -0.04
CA THR A 37 -8.38 -6.79 0.35
C THR A 37 -9.49 -5.76 0.52
N VAL A 38 -9.21 -4.69 1.26
CA VAL A 38 -10.19 -3.61 1.50
C VAL A 38 -10.59 -2.93 0.19
N THR A 39 -9.63 -2.64 -0.69
CA THR A 39 -9.87 -2.04 -2.00
C THR A 39 -10.81 -2.91 -2.83
N MET A 40 -10.57 -4.24 -2.86
CA MET A 40 -11.43 -5.16 -3.60
C MET A 40 -12.82 -5.29 -2.98
N GLN A 41 -12.94 -5.33 -1.64
CA GLN A 41 -14.21 -5.42 -0.93
C GLN A 41 -15.12 -4.21 -1.12
N TYR A 42 -14.54 -3.01 -1.30
CA TYR A 42 -15.33 -1.80 -1.53
C TYR A 42 -15.68 -1.55 -2.98
N LEU A 43 -14.89 -2.05 -3.93
CA LEU A 43 -15.04 -1.76 -5.36
C LEU A 43 -15.72 -2.89 -6.15
N PHE A 44 -15.93 -4.06 -5.56
CA PHE A 44 -16.61 -5.23 -6.15
C PHE A 44 -17.58 -5.87 -5.16
#